data_AF-A0A1C3KYM1-F1
#
_entry.id   AF-A0A1C3KYM1-F1
#
_cell.length_a   1.000
_cell.length_b   1.000
_cell.length_c   1.000
_cell.angle_alpha   90.00
_cell.angle_beta   90.00
_cell.angle_gamma   90.00
#
_symmetry.space_group_name_H-M   'P 1'
#
loop_
_entity.id
_entity.type
_entity.pdbx_description
1 polymer ?
#
loop_
_entity_poly.entity_id
_entity_poly.type
_entity_poly.pdbx_seq_one_letter_code
_entity_poly.pdbx_strand_id
1 'polypeptide(L)'
;MKSLKTFNRECKRFSTLSSLKKKWQDLSSYITKDSDMSNWRDLNAKIFEAEVLVQKDKGHFKKIDWSEWNEKISNKELLLCMKNFYDSQISALEEIEAGEEKEAKSGMHQKSKTHEEDILFEEALKNCKKAEENSAKLLIDGAKTLWISFHNPPVNNLDNNEWMDSDLYWQAFIEKHSVYNLNSKNLSPEDEENRNLEKNEWHKKTIKFNERSDTPILYDYMINLPSWEYYDINRRIFLENLIYFLLRTGLNYRFFPELFRWKWKTHIEDLRFQYLEIAQKRRKDYQLEKVKREVALELQPIDYEHKGEEFHLKLLHHFRDYQNVVLSRLMSNYIFLCQPYIPIQTKEGLSNVLKKYTTGKLYKLNDQITCLFFLPDHLQVTDESNNLMYKPLDALNNFYNYLKSKNVIWNDSYHKMLHIFTQVLQERGQYWLNIPNESIPDSFLRKYNKDDSLFPVFVQYVSQLKEIFSNKIEIPIKNYEYEIAIIHKKYNDECAFFHSFVKAFLPDDITLLFHDNNLPDFFKLNENEIKQLVKDGQIRVIDENTNEEIVEPSKILAYVKGQEAYKQELQEFVKSLPA
;
A
#
# COMPACT_ATOMS: atom_id res chain seq x y z
N MET A 1 -39.56 30.48 75.81
CA MET A 1 -40.85 29.75 75.92
C MET A 1 -41.20 29.11 74.57
N LYS A 2 -41.20 27.77 74.52
CA LYS A 2 -42.11 26.85 73.79
C LYS A 2 -41.40 25.54 73.39
N SER A 3 -41.55 24.60 74.32
CA SER A 3 -41.62 23.13 74.20
C SER A 3 -40.54 22.36 73.46
N LEU A 4 -39.56 21.90 74.23
CA LEU A 4 -39.04 20.53 74.15
C LEU A 4 -40.21 19.53 74.09
N LYS A 5 -40.33 18.77 73.00
CA LYS A 5 -41.08 17.50 72.99
C LYS A 5 -40.07 16.36 73.15
N THR A 6 -40.03 15.83 74.36
CA THR A 6 -39.57 14.48 74.66
C THR A 6 -40.32 13.47 73.80
N PHE A 7 -39.61 12.61 73.06
CA PHE A 7 -40.13 11.32 72.63
C PHE A 7 -39.34 10.21 73.32
N ASN A 8 -40.11 9.37 74.01
CA ASN A 8 -39.69 8.30 74.89
C ASN A 8 -38.77 7.30 74.21
N ARG A 9 -37.73 6.90 74.95
CA ARG A 9 -37.08 5.60 74.80
C ARG A 9 -38.11 4.52 75.16
N GLU A 10 -38.63 3.84 74.15
CA GLU A 10 -39.17 2.50 74.32
C GLU A 10 -38.25 1.51 73.59
N CYS A 11 -37.76 0.55 74.37
CA CYS A 11 -36.99 -0.60 73.94
C CYS A 11 -37.60 -1.27 72.70
N LYS A 12 -37.00 -1.08 71.53
CA LYS A 12 -37.15 -2.05 70.44
C LYS A 12 -36.16 -3.18 70.66
N ARG A 13 -36.72 -4.26 71.20
CA ARG A 13 -36.20 -5.62 71.20
C ARG A 13 -35.53 -5.93 69.86
N PHE A 14 -34.39 -6.63 69.93
CA PHE A 14 -33.75 -7.31 68.80
C PHE A 14 -34.79 -7.92 67.85
N SER A 15 -34.78 -7.50 66.59
CA SER A 15 -35.65 -8.10 65.56
C SER A 15 -34.89 -8.33 64.26
N THR A 16 -34.46 -9.59 64.12
CA THR A 16 -34.39 -10.42 62.89
C THR A 16 -33.46 -9.98 61.74
N LEU A 17 -32.71 -10.97 61.22
CA LEU A 17 -31.88 -10.96 60.00
C LEU A 17 -32.44 -10.18 58.80
N SER A 18 -33.76 -10.00 58.71
CA SER A 18 -34.44 -9.19 57.69
C SER A 18 -34.08 -7.70 57.69
N SER A 19 -33.67 -7.13 58.83
CA SER A 19 -33.32 -5.70 58.95
C SER A 19 -31.88 -5.38 58.51
N LEU A 20 -30.94 -6.32 58.69
CA LEU A 20 -29.57 -6.24 58.17
C LEU A 20 -29.54 -6.52 56.65
N LYS A 21 -30.41 -7.41 56.17
CA LYS A 21 -30.58 -7.75 54.75
C LYS A 21 -30.88 -6.53 53.86
N LYS A 22 -31.74 -5.62 54.33
CA LYS A 22 -32.04 -4.38 53.59
C LYS A 22 -30.82 -3.48 53.36
N LYS A 23 -29.81 -3.49 54.24
CA LYS A 23 -28.65 -2.59 54.11
C LYS A 23 -27.62 -3.03 53.06
N TRP A 24 -27.50 -4.34 52.83
CA TRP A 24 -26.54 -4.90 51.86
C TRP A 24 -27.16 -5.08 50.47
N GLN A 25 -28.45 -5.39 50.38
CA GLN A 25 -29.13 -5.60 49.10
C GLN A 25 -29.22 -4.32 48.22
N ASP A 26 -29.18 -3.14 48.85
CA ASP A 26 -29.22 -1.84 48.17
C ASP A 26 -27.88 -1.42 47.53
N LEU A 27 -26.82 -2.26 47.62
CA LEU A 27 -25.50 -1.97 47.02
C LEU A 27 -25.47 -2.09 45.49
N SER A 28 -26.52 -2.66 44.88
CA SER A 28 -26.61 -2.85 43.42
C SER A 28 -26.45 -1.56 42.61
N SER A 29 -26.87 -0.41 43.15
CA SER A 29 -26.77 0.89 42.45
C SER A 29 -25.34 1.42 42.31
N TYR A 30 -24.38 0.85 43.03
CA TYR A 30 -22.97 1.28 43.01
C TYR A 30 -22.09 0.40 42.12
N ILE A 31 -22.67 -0.64 41.50
CA ILE A 31 -21.95 -1.55 40.61
C ILE A 31 -22.04 -1.03 39.19
N THR A 32 -20.89 -0.67 38.61
CA THR A 32 -20.82 -0.05 37.28
C THR A 32 -20.27 -0.98 36.20
N LYS A 33 -19.70 -2.14 36.57
CA LYS A 33 -19.13 -3.12 35.64
C LYS A 33 -20.02 -4.34 35.50
N ASP A 34 -20.20 -4.82 34.28
CA ASP A 34 -21.03 -5.99 33.98
C ASP A 34 -20.49 -7.29 34.62
N SER A 35 -19.17 -7.43 34.74
CA SER A 35 -18.53 -8.57 35.43
C SER A 35 -18.91 -8.63 36.91
N ASP A 36 -18.89 -7.48 37.58
CA ASP A 36 -19.17 -7.37 39.01
C ASP A 36 -20.68 -7.51 39.27
N MET A 37 -21.51 -7.09 38.30
CA MET A 37 -22.96 -7.35 38.30
C MET A 37 -23.28 -8.84 38.18
N SER A 38 -22.52 -9.62 37.40
CA SER A 38 -22.70 -11.07 37.33
C SER A 38 -22.41 -11.73 38.67
N ASN A 39 -21.28 -11.39 39.29
CA ASN A 39 -20.89 -11.90 40.61
C ASN A 39 -21.91 -11.52 41.69
N TRP A 40 -22.47 -10.30 41.62
CA TRP A 40 -23.53 -9.83 42.52
C TRP A 40 -24.84 -10.62 42.36
N ARG A 41 -25.20 -10.99 41.12
CA ARG A 41 -26.38 -11.82 40.86
C ARG A 41 -26.19 -13.24 41.42
N ASP A 42 -25.02 -13.83 41.23
CA ASP A 42 -24.70 -15.17 41.73
C ASP A 42 -24.74 -15.21 43.26
N LEU A 43 -24.15 -14.20 43.92
CA LEU A 43 -24.20 -14.07 45.37
C LEU A 43 -25.64 -13.94 45.90
N ASN A 44 -26.47 -13.10 45.27
CA ASN A 44 -27.88 -12.98 45.65
C ASN A 44 -28.69 -14.26 45.39
N ALA A 45 -28.41 -14.98 44.31
CA ALA A 45 -29.04 -16.25 44.00
C ALA A 45 -28.71 -17.31 45.07
N LYS A 46 -27.44 -17.38 45.50
CA LYS A 46 -26.99 -18.29 46.57
C LYS A 46 -27.56 -17.95 47.93
N ILE A 47 -27.64 -16.67 48.28
CA ILE A 47 -28.32 -16.23 49.51
C ILE A 47 -29.81 -16.61 49.47
N PHE A 48 -30.48 -16.42 48.34
CA PHE A 48 -31.88 -16.79 48.18
C PHE A 48 -32.08 -18.32 48.28
N GLU A 49 -31.21 -19.12 47.66
CA GLU A 49 -31.22 -20.59 47.74
C GLU A 49 -31.08 -21.06 49.20
N ALA A 50 -30.11 -20.51 49.94
CA ALA A 50 -29.90 -20.81 51.35
C ALA A 50 -31.13 -20.44 52.21
N GLU A 51 -31.76 -19.30 51.95
CA GLU A 51 -32.98 -18.90 52.67
C GLU A 51 -34.16 -19.83 52.39
N VAL A 52 -34.34 -20.26 51.13
CA VAL A 52 -35.40 -21.20 50.77
C VAL A 52 -35.17 -22.55 51.46
N LEU A 53 -33.92 -23.01 51.56
CA LEU A 53 -33.56 -24.22 52.30
C LEU A 53 -33.91 -24.08 53.79
N VAL A 54 -33.45 -23.00 54.43
CA VAL A 54 -33.75 -22.72 55.84
C VAL A 54 -35.26 -22.58 56.09
N GLN A 55 -36.03 -22.01 55.17
CA GLN A 55 -37.48 -21.91 55.30
C GLN A 55 -38.20 -23.24 55.13
N LYS A 56 -37.70 -24.12 54.24
CA LYS A 56 -38.26 -25.47 54.04
C LYS A 56 -38.02 -26.39 55.24
N ASP A 57 -36.86 -26.28 55.90
CA ASP A 57 -36.47 -27.12 57.03
C ASP A 57 -37.05 -26.69 58.40
N LYS A 58 -37.88 -25.64 58.46
CA LYS A 58 -38.57 -25.25 59.71
C LYS A 58 -39.63 -26.25 60.21
N GLY A 59 -39.83 -27.36 59.51
CA GLY A 59 -40.68 -28.45 59.98
C GLY A 59 -39.96 -29.29 61.04
N HIS A 60 -40.49 -29.34 62.26
CA HIS A 60 -39.96 -30.23 63.31
C HIS A 60 -39.77 -31.66 62.78
N PHE A 61 -38.56 -32.19 62.96
CA PHE A 61 -38.18 -33.54 62.56
C PHE A 61 -39.17 -34.57 63.16
N LYS A 62 -39.87 -35.33 62.32
CA LYS A 62 -40.82 -36.36 62.77
C LYS A 62 -40.04 -37.59 63.23
N LYS A 63 -39.91 -37.78 64.55
CA LYS A 63 -39.33 -39.00 65.11
C LYS A 63 -40.21 -40.21 64.74
N ILE A 64 -39.57 -41.27 64.25
CA ILE A 64 -40.25 -42.53 63.89
C ILE A 64 -40.77 -43.19 65.16
N ASP A 65 -42.04 -43.59 65.16
CA ASP A 65 -42.61 -44.39 66.25
C ASP A 65 -42.31 -45.88 66.02
N TRP A 66 -41.23 -46.35 66.63
CA TRP A 66 -40.78 -47.74 66.51
C TRP A 66 -41.72 -48.76 67.15
N SER A 67 -42.64 -48.34 68.03
CA SER A 67 -43.56 -49.26 68.71
C SER A 67 -44.54 -49.92 67.72
N GLU A 68 -45.05 -49.14 66.78
CA GLU A 68 -45.96 -49.59 65.72
C GLU A 68 -45.30 -50.62 64.79
N TRP A 69 -44.02 -50.43 64.46
CA TRP A 69 -43.28 -51.31 63.55
C TRP A 69 -42.85 -52.62 64.21
N ASN A 70 -42.64 -52.60 65.52
CA ASN A 70 -42.25 -53.78 66.30
C ASN A 70 -43.38 -54.81 66.40
N GLU A 71 -44.65 -54.38 66.26
CA GLU A 71 -45.82 -55.27 66.21
C GLU A 71 -46.06 -55.84 64.80
N LYS A 72 -45.68 -55.12 63.74
CA LYS A 72 -45.98 -55.47 62.35
C LYS A 72 -44.90 -56.31 61.65
N ILE A 73 -43.66 -56.31 62.15
CA ILE A 73 -42.53 -56.96 61.48
C ILE A 73 -42.10 -58.22 62.24
N SER A 74 -42.06 -59.36 61.54
CA SER A 74 -41.75 -60.66 62.13
C SER A 74 -40.26 -60.85 62.46
N ASN A 75 -39.36 -60.21 61.70
CA ASN A 75 -37.91 -60.30 61.92
C ASN A 75 -37.43 -59.19 62.88
N LYS A 76 -37.42 -59.52 64.17
CA LYS A 76 -37.17 -58.56 65.24
C LYS A 76 -35.69 -58.19 65.41
N GLU A 77 -34.77 -59.07 65.02
CA GLU A 77 -33.32 -58.81 65.15
C GLU A 77 -32.86 -57.72 64.19
N LEU A 78 -33.34 -57.76 62.94
CA LEU A 78 -33.00 -56.78 61.92
C LEU A 78 -33.64 -55.42 62.21
N LEU A 79 -34.88 -55.41 62.71
CA LEU A 79 -35.56 -54.18 63.16
C LEU A 79 -34.84 -53.53 64.35
N LEU A 80 -34.38 -54.33 65.32
CA LEU A 80 -33.61 -53.83 66.46
C LEU A 80 -32.27 -53.22 66.01
N CYS A 81 -31.59 -53.85 65.04
CA CYS A 81 -30.37 -53.31 64.46
C CYS A 81 -30.62 -51.96 63.74
N MET A 82 -31.71 -51.85 62.95
CA MET A 82 -32.09 -50.60 62.29
C MET A 82 -32.48 -49.50 63.27
N LYS A 83 -33.22 -49.83 64.34
CA LYS A 83 -33.56 -48.88 65.39
C LYS A 83 -32.31 -48.37 66.10
N ASN A 84 -31.40 -49.26 66.50
CA ASN A 84 -30.15 -48.89 67.16
C ASN A 84 -29.27 -48.01 66.26
N PHE A 85 -29.21 -48.31 64.95
CA PHE A 85 -28.50 -47.46 63.98
C PHE A 85 -29.15 -46.07 63.88
N TYR A 86 -30.48 -45.99 63.72
CA TYR A 86 -31.21 -44.73 63.65
C TYR A 86 -31.05 -43.89 64.92
N ASP A 87 -31.25 -44.49 66.10
CA ASP A 87 -31.12 -43.78 67.39
C ASP A 87 -29.67 -43.30 67.61
N SER A 88 -28.67 -44.09 67.20
CA SER A 88 -27.26 -43.68 67.24
C SER A 88 -26.96 -42.51 66.30
N GLN A 89 -27.54 -42.48 65.09
CA GLN A 89 -27.35 -41.38 64.14
C GLN A 89 -28.09 -40.10 64.59
N ILE A 90 -29.31 -40.24 65.12
CA ILE A 90 -30.07 -39.12 65.70
C ILE A 90 -29.31 -38.52 66.88
N SER A 91 -28.79 -39.35 67.78
CA SER A 91 -28.01 -38.87 68.93
C SER A 91 -26.73 -38.16 68.51
N ALA A 92 -26.03 -38.67 67.47
CA ALA A 92 -24.85 -37.99 66.92
C ALA A 92 -25.20 -36.64 66.27
N LEU A 93 -26.33 -36.54 65.56
CA LEU A 93 -26.81 -35.29 64.98
C LEU A 93 -27.24 -34.28 66.04
N GLU A 94 -27.97 -34.72 67.07
CA GLU A 94 -28.37 -33.88 68.21
C GLU A 94 -27.14 -33.41 69.02
N GLU A 95 -26.07 -34.24 69.13
CA GLU A 95 -24.80 -33.83 69.72
C GLU A 95 -24.03 -32.80 68.87
N ILE A 96 -24.03 -32.95 67.54
CA ILE A 96 -23.42 -31.97 66.62
C ILE A 96 -24.18 -30.63 66.71
N GLU A 97 -25.52 -30.65 66.66
CA GLU A 97 -26.34 -29.45 66.76
C GLU A 97 -26.17 -28.76 68.12
N ALA A 98 -26.13 -29.53 69.23
CA ALA A 98 -25.87 -29.00 70.56
C ALA A 98 -24.42 -28.50 70.73
N GLY A 99 -23.46 -29.10 70.02
CA GLY A 99 -22.06 -28.67 69.93
C GLY A 99 -21.94 -27.32 69.22
N GLU A 100 -22.54 -27.19 68.05
CA GLU A 100 -22.59 -25.95 67.27
C GLU A 100 -23.35 -24.84 68.02
N GLU A 101 -24.47 -25.15 68.70
CA GLU A 101 -25.18 -24.17 69.52
C GLU A 101 -24.34 -23.69 70.71
N LYS A 102 -23.56 -24.58 71.34
CA LYS A 102 -22.65 -24.21 72.45
C LYS A 102 -21.46 -23.38 71.95
N GLU A 103 -20.91 -23.71 70.78
CA GLU A 103 -19.86 -22.92 70.14
C GLU A 103 -20.37 -21.54 69.71
N ALA A 104 -21.61 -21.44 69.19
CA ALA A 104 -22.26 -20.19 68.84
C ALA A 104 -22.60 -19.31 70.06
N LYS A 105 -23.03 -19.90 71.18
CA LYS A 105 -23.42 -19.18 72.41
C LYS A 105 -22.24 -18.81 73.31
N SER A 106 -21.16 -19.58 73.31
CA SER A 106 -19.98 -19.32 74.15
C SER A 106 -19.03 -18.26 73.59
N GLY A 107 -19.24 -17.80 72.36
CA GLY A 107 -18.37 -16.80 71.71
C GLY A 107 -16.90 -17.24 71.64
N MET A 108 -16.64 -18.56 71.75
CA MET A 108 -15.28 -19.12 71.85
C MET A 108 -14.75 -19.65 70.52
N HIS A 109 -15.36 -19.25 69.41
CA HIS A 109 -14.71 -19.20 68.11
C HIS A 109 -14.54 -17.74 67.71
N GLN A 110 -13.28 -17.26 67.72
CA GLN A 110 -12.75 -16.17 66.86
C GLN A 110 -11.44 -15.57 67.44
N LYS A 111 -10.46 -16.38 67.86
CA LYS A 111 -9.13 -15.83 68.21
C LYS A 111 -7.91 -16.53 67.61
N SER A 112 -8.05 -17.55 66.76
CA SER A 112 -6.84 -18.21 66.23
C SER A 112 -6.84 -18.73 64.80
N LYS A 113 -7.87 -18.47 63.98
CA LYS A 113 -7.79 -18.61 62.52
C LYS A 113 -8.64 -17.53 61.86
N THR A 114 -8.02 -16.39 61.52
CA THR A 114 -8.57 -15.48 60.52
C THR A 114 -8.64 -16.26 59.21
N HIS A 115 -9.83 -16.60 58.75
CA HIS A 115 -10.00 -17.20 57.45
C HIS A 115 -9.58 -16.18 56.39
N GLU A 116 -8.94 -16.63 55.29
CA GLU A 116 -8.49 -15.73 54.21
C GLU A 116 -9.64 -14.85 53.67
N GLU A 117 -10.87 -15.35 53.74
CA GLU A 117 -12.10 -14.65 53.36
C GLU A 117 -12.40 -13.41 54.23
N ASP A 118 -12.13 -13.47 55.54
CA ASP A 118 -12.34 -12.33 56.46
C ASP A 118 -11.35 -11.21 56.16
N ILE A 119 -10.10 -11.56 55.79
CA ILE A 119 -9.06 -10.60 55.40
C ILE A 119 -9.47 -9.90 54.09
N LEU A 120 -9.94 -10.65 53.11
CA LEU A 120 -10.41 -10.10 51.83
C LEU A 120 -11.61 -9.16 52.02
N PHE A 121 -12.53 -9.49 52.92
CA PHE A 121 -13.67 -8.65 53.25
C PHE A 121 -13.24 -7.35 53.97
N GLU A 122 -12.32 -7.42 54.93
CA GLU A 122 -11.77 -6.23 55.60
C GLU A 122 -11.02 -5.31 54.61
N GLU A 123 -10.26 -5.88 53.68
CA GLU A 123 -9.59 -5.13 52.61
C GLU A 123 -10.59 -4.43 51.67
N ALA A 124 -11.65 -5.13 51.24
CA ALA A 124 -12.71 -4.55 50.42
C ALA A 124 -13.41 -3.38 51.13
N LEU A 125 -13.66 -3.52 52.44
CA LEU A 125 -14.27 -2.47 53.26
C LEU A 125 -13.34 -1.26 53.42
N LYS A 126 -12.04 -1.49 53.59
CA LYS A 126 -11.03 -0.41 53.64
C LYS A 126 -10.94 0.34 52.32
N ASN A 127 -10.99 -0.37 51.19
CA ASN A 127 -10.99 0.23 49.86
C ASN A 127 -12.26 1.05 49.61
N CYS A 128 -13.43 0.53 50.01
CA CYS A 128 -14.71 1.24 49.92
C CYS A 128 -14.68 2.56 50.72
N LYS A 129 -14.21 2.51 51.98
CA LYS A 129 -14.05 3.72 52.81
C LYS A 129 -13.11 4.75 52.19
N LYS A 130 -11.96 4.31 51.65
CA LYS A 130 -11.02 5.22 50.97
C LYS A 130 -11.62 5.87 49.73
N ALA A 131 -12.44 5.13 48.97
CA ALA A 131 -13.14 5.66 47.80
C ALA A 131 -14.24 6.66 48.21
N GLU A 132 -14.97 6.38 49.28
CA GLU A 132 -15.95 7.30 49.88
C GLU A 132 -15.31 8.58 50.39
N GLU A 133 -14.18 8.49 51.09
CA GLU A 133 -13.41 9.65 51.56
C GLU A 133 -12.95 10.53 50.38
N ASN A 134 -12.46 9.92 49.30
CA ASN A 134 -12.05 10.65 48.09
C ASN A 134 -13.22 11.30 47.37
N SER A 135 -14.36 10.61 47.24
CA SER A 135 -15.55 11.16 46.59
C SER A 135 -16.16 12.29 47.41
N ALA A 136 -16.23 12.13 48.73
CA ALA A 136 -16.65 13.18 49.66
C ALA A 136 -15.73 14.39 49.58
N LYS A 137 -14.40 14.19 49.50
CA LYS A 137 -13.44 15.28 49.31
C LYS A 137 -13.67 16.02 48.00
N LEU A 138 -13.91 15.31 46.89
CA LEU A 138 -14.21 15.94 45.59
C LEU A 138 -15.49 16.77 45.64
N LEU A 139 -16.54 16.26 46.29
CA LEU A 139 -17.79 17.00 46.48
C LEU A 139 -17.58 18.25 47.34
N ILE A 140 -16.79 18.14 48.41
CA ILE A 140 -16.42 19.28 49.25
C ILE A 140 -15.63 20.31 48.45
N ASP A 141 -14.67 19.90 47.64
CA ASP A 141 -13.85 20.82 46.82
C ASP A 141 -14.69 21.47 45.69
N GLY A 142 -15.64 20.73 45.10
CA GLY A 142 -16.64 21.29 44.20
C GLY A 142 -17.55 22.32 44.90
N ALA A 143 -18.01 22.02 46.12
CA ALA A 143 -18.80 22.96 46.92
C ALA A 143 -18.01 24.22 47.31
N LYS A 144 -16.71 24.09 47.64
CA LYS A 144 -15.81 25.23 47.85
C LYS A 144 -15.68 26.07 46.58
N THR A 145 -15.53 25.44 45.42
CA THR A 145 -15.42 26.14 44.13
C THR A 145 -16.68 26.92 43.80
N LEU A 146 -17.87 26.33 44.01
CA LEU A 146 -19.15 27.04 43.85
C LEU A 146 -19.27 28.18 44.84
N TRP A 147 -18.89 27.96 46.11
CA TRP A 147 -18.91 28.99 47.13
C TRP A 147 -18.01 30.18 46.73
N ILE A 148 -16.78 29.92 46.26
CA ILE A 148 -15.87 30.95 45.74
C ILE A 148 -16.53 31.69 44.57
N SER A 149 -17.09 30.97 43.60
CA SER A 149 -17.75 31.57 42.42
C SER A 149 -18.91 32.50 42.80
N PHE A 150 -19.76 32.12 43.76
CA PHE A 150 -20.86 32.97 44.23
C PHE A 150 -20.43 34.19 45.05
N HIS A 151 -19.24 34.15 45.65
CA HIS A 151 -18.71 35.23 46.49
C HIS A 151 -17.67 36.09 45.75
N ASN A 152 -17.27 35.71 44.55
CA ASN A 152 -16.44 36.56 43.70
C ASN A 152 -17.23 37.80 43.26
N PRO A 153 -16.62 39.00 43.28
CA PRO A 153 -17.23 40.17 42.67
C PRO A 153 -17.43 39.95 41.16
N PRO A 154 -18.36 40.67 40.52
CA PRO A 154 -18.50 40.63 39.07
C PRO A 154 -17.17 40.98 38.38
N VAL A 155 -16.75 40.16 37.41
CA VAL A 155 -15.45 40.31 36.72
C VAL A 155 -15.25 41.70 36.13
N ASN A 156 -16.31 42.33 35.62
CA ASN A 156 -16.25 43.67 35.05
C ASN A 156 -15.94 44.78 36.08
N ASN A 157 -16.09 44.51 37.38
CA ASN A 157 -15.86 45.47 38.45
C ASN A 157 -14.50 45.26 39.17
N LEU A 158 -13.76 44.21 38.81
CA LEU A 158 -12.42 43.93 39.34
C LEU A 158 -11.39 44.80 38.60
N ASP A 159 -10.35 45.24 39.31
CA ASP A 159 -9.19 45.83 38.66
C ASP A 159 -8.41 44.75 37.89
N ASN A 160 -7.99 45.09 36.67
CA ASN A 160 -7.33 44.13 35.78
C ASN A 160 -5.96 43.70 36.33
N ASN A 161 -5.24 44.60 37.00
CA ASN A 161 -3.95 44.26 37.61
C ASN A 161 -4.14 43.40 38.86
N GLU A 162 -5.15 43.68 39.69
CA GLU A 162 -5.49 42.82 40.84
C GLU A 162 -5.88 41.41 40.39
N TRP A 163 -6.66 41.28 39.31
CA TRP A 163 -6.97 39.96 38.73
C TRP A 163 -5.72 39.28 38.20
N MET A 164 -4.87 40.00 37.47
CA MET A 164 -3.63 39.46 36.93
C MET A 164 -2.67 39.01 38.04
N ASP A 165 -2.51 39.79 39.10
CA ASP A 165 -1.68 39.45 40.27
C ASP A 165 -2.16 38.17 40.98
N SER A 166 -3.47 37.88 40.91
CA SER A 166 -4.06 36.67 41.47
C SER A 166 -3.87 35.42 40.61
N ASP A 167 -3.70 35.56 39.29
CA ASP A 167 -3.66 34.44 38.34
C ASP A 167 -2.28 34.28 37.69
N LEU A 168 -1.49 33.34 38.25
CA LEU A 168 -0.15 33.03 37.76
C LEU A 168 -0.13 32.36 36.37
N TYR A 169 -1.23 31.75 35.93
CA TYR A 169 -1.28 31.08 34.63
C TYR A 169 -1.39 32.10 33.50
N TRP A 170 -2.33 33.05 33.61
CA TRP A 170 -2.52 34.09 32.63
C TRP A 170 -1.39 35.12 32.63
N GLN A 171 -0.70 35.33 33.76
CA GLN A 171 0.56 36.09 33.78
C GLN A 171 1.58 35.52 32.80
N ALA A 172 1.85 34.21 32.87
CA ALA A 172 2.80 33.56 31.98
C ALA A 172 2.33 33.60 30.51
N PHE A 173 1.02 33.52 30.26
CA PHE A 173 0.45 33.64 28.92
C PHE A 173 0.65 35.04 28.33
N ILE A 174 0.40 36.09 29.12
CA ILE A 174 0.63 37.47 28.70
C ILE A 174 2.12 37.76 28.55
N GLU A 175 2.98 37.27 29.44
CA GLU A 175 4.42 37.41 29.31
C GLU A 175 4.91 36.81 27.98
N LYS A 176 4.49 35.57 27.68
CA LYS A 176 4.81 34.86 26.43
C LYS A 176 4.49 35.68 25.19
N HIS A 177 3.30 36.28 25.13
CA HIS A 177 2.82 36.92 23.90
C HIS A 177 2.99 38.42 23.86
N SER A 178 3.05 39.11 24.99
CA SER A 178 3.13 40.58 25.04
C SER A 178 4.51 41.09 25.46
N VAL A 179 5.28 40.31 26.22
CA VAL A 179 6.66 40.69 26.62
C VAL A 179 7.68 40.10 25.64
N TYR A 180 7.62 38.80 25.36
CA TYR A 180 8.57 38.17 24.44
C TYR A 180 8.24 38.39 22.96
N ASN A 181 6.99 38.69 22.60
CA ASN A 181 6.58 38.93 21.21
C ASN A 181 5.86 40.28 21.04
N LEU A 182 6.62 41.34 20.76
CA LEU A 182 6.08 42.70 20.55
C LEU A 182 5.14 42.83 19.33
N ASN A 183 5.06 41.80 18.48
CA ASN A 183 4.23 41.80 17.27
C ASN A 183 2.90 41.06 17.44
N SER A 184 2.66 40.39 18.58
CA SER A 184 1.35 39.79 18.82
C SER A 184 0.31 40.89 19.07
N LYS A 185 -0.80 40.86 18.34
CA LYS A 185 -1.89 41.85 18.45
C LYS A 185 -3.25 41.22 18.70
N ASN A 186 -3.31 39.88 18.70
CA ASN A 186 -4.55 39.14 18.85
C ASN A 186 -4.75 38.75 20.32
N LEU A 187 -5.99 38.80 20.77
CA LEU A 187 -6.39 38.44 22.14
C LEU A 187 -6.16 36.95 22.43
N SER A 188 -6.35 36.11 21.41
CA SER A 188 -6.10 34.68 21.43
C SER A 188 -5.01 34.31 20.42
N PRO A 189 -3.73 34.63 20.71
CA PRO A 189 -2.64 34.46 19.76
C PRO A 189 -2.38 32.98 19.39
N GLU A 190 -2.81 32.05 20.24
CA GLU A 190 -2.56 30.62 20.05
C GLU A 190 -3.68 29.86 19.34
N ASP A 191 -4.79 30.52 18.97
CA ASP A 191 -5.91 29.88 18.29
C ASP A 191 -5.51 29.35 16.90
N GLU A 192 -6.15 28.27 16.45
CA GLU A 192 -5.86 27.66 15.14
C GLU A 192 -6.07 28.64 13.99
N GLU A 193 -7.09 29.48 14.07
CA GLU A 193 -7.36 30.53 13.09
C GLU A 193 -6.20 31.51 12.99
N ASN A 194 -5.70 32.00 14.12
CA ASN A 194 -4.57 32.93 14.13
C ASN A 194 -3.30 32.26 13.59
N ARG A 195 -3.00 31.02 14.00
CA ARG A 195 -1.84 30.27 13.51
C ARG A 195 -1.88 30.09 11.99
N ASN A 196 -3.06 29.81 11.43
CA ASN A 196 -3.23 29.65 9.99
C ASN A 196 -3.12 30.98 9.25
N LEU A 197 -3.66 32.07 9.80
CA LEU A 197 -3.49 33.42 9.26
C LEU A 197 -2.02 33.84 9.23
N GLU A 198 -1.28 33.63 10.32
CA GLU A 198 0.16 33.93 10.39
C GLU A 198 0.98 33.11 9.40
N LYS A 199 0.69 31.80 9.26
CA LYS A 199 1.32 30.94 8.24
C LYS A 199 1.05 31.45 6.83
N ASN A 200 -0.19 31.81 6.53
CA ASN A 200 -0.56 32.31 5.21
C ASN A 200 0.11 33.66 4.89
N GLU A 201 0.13 34.57 5.86
CA GLU A 201 0.85 35.85 5.73
C GLU A 201 2.36 35.63 5.56
N TRP A 202 2.95 34.65 6.25
CA TRP A 202 4.35 34.27 6.06
C TRP A 202 4.61 33.75 4.63
N HIS A 203 3.78 32.83 4.12
CA HIS A 203 3.89 32.35 2.75
C HIS A 203 3.74 33.48 1.75
N LYS A 204 2.72 34.33 1.90
CA LYS A 204 2.47 35.47 0.99
C LYS A 204 3.64 36.45 0.94
N LYS A 205 4.21 36.82 2.09
CA LYS A 205 5.38 37.72 2.15
C LYS A 205 6.62 37.07 1.55
N THR A 206 6.85 35.79 1.86
CA THR A 206 7.99 35.03 1.35
C THR A 206 7.92 34.85 -0.16
N ILE A 207 6.74 34.50 -0.70
CA ILE A 207 6.49 34.36 -2.13
C ILE A 207 6.67 35.72 -2.81
N LYS A 208 5.99 36.77 -2.34
CA LYS A 208 6.11 38.12 -2.92
C LYS A 208 7.56 38.64 -2.96
N PHE A 209 8.37 38.29 -1.96
CA PHE A 209 9.75 38.71 -1.91
C PHE A 209 10.64 37.95 -2.90
N ASN A 210 10.51 36.62 -2.97
CA ASN A 210 11.43 35.75 -3.70
C ASN A 210 10.99 35.43 -5.15
N GLU A 211 9.69 35.41 -5.43
CA GLU A 211 9.16 34.93 -6.70
C GLU A 211 9.50 35.89 -7.86
N ARG A 212 9.87 35.29 -9.00
CA ARG A 212 9.99 35.99 -10.27
C ARG A 212 8.61 36.43 -10.75
N SER A 213 8.32 37.72 -10.63
CA SER A 213 7.05 38.34 -11.02
C SER A 213 7.27 39.65 -11.76
N ASP A 214 6.19 40.26 -12.27
CA ASP A 214 6.23 41.58 -12.92
C ASP A 214 6.64 42.71 -11.96
N THR A 215 6.52 42.48 -10.64
CA THR A 215 6.97 43.40 -9.58
C THR A 215 8.00 42.71 -8.69
N PRO A 216 9.20 42.40 -9.22
CA PRO A 216 10.20 41.64 -8.48
C PRO A 216 10.79 42.48 -7.34
N ILE A 217 11.00 41.86 -6.18
CA ILE A 217 11.72 42.50 -5.05
C ILE A 217 13.15 41.97 -4.99
N LEU A 218 13.33 40.65 -4.83
CA LEU A 218 14.67 40.04 -4.76
C LEU A 218 15.21 39.65 -6.14
N TYR A 219 14.33 39.36 -7.10
CA TYR A 219 14.73 38.96 -8.45
C TYR A 219 15.21 40.18 -9.26
N ASP A 220 16.38 40.70 -8.90
CA ASP A 220 17.03 41.84 -9.53
C ASP A 220 18.49 41.48 -9.88
N TYR A 221 19.02 42.03 -10.98
CA TYR A 221 20.37 41.76 -11.51
C TYR A 221 20.73 40.28 -11.75
N MET A 222 19.76 39.47 -12.19
CA MET A 222 19.95 38.03 -12.42
C MET A 222 20.73 37.70 -13.70
N ILE A 223 22.07 37.67 -13.62
CA ILE A 223 22.96 37.22 -14.71
C ILE A 223 23.14 35.68 -14.66
N ASN A 224 23.38 35.14 -13.47
CA ASN A 224 23.51 33.70 -13.24
C ASN A 224 22.34 33.23 -12.39
N LEU A 225 21.48 32.41 -12.98
CA LEU A 225 20.28 31.91 -12.31
C LEU A 225 20.61 30.80 -11.31
N PRO A 226 19.95 30.78 -10.14
CA PRO A 226 19.97 29.62 -9.26
C PRO A 226 19.22 28.45 -9.92
N SER A 227 19.47 27.23 -9.43
CA SER A 227 18.99 26.01 -10.10
C SER A 227 17.49 25.95 -10.31
N TRP A 228 16.69 26.39 -9.32
CA TRP A 228 15.23 26.38 -9.42
C TRP A 228 14.74 27.27 -10.57
N GLU A 229 15.15 28.55 -10.58
CA GLU A 229 14.81 29.50 -11.64
C GLU A 229 15.36 29.08 -13.01
N TYR A 230 16.58 28.55 -13.03
CA TYR A 230 17.21 28.09 -14.26
C TYR A 230 16.41 26.97 -14.93
N TYR A 231 15.95 25.98 -14.16
CA TYR A 231 15.17 24.87 -14.68
C TYR A 231 13.70 25.20 -14.91
N ASP A 232 13.13 26.14 -14.14
CA ASP A 232 11.78 26.65 -14.34
C ASP A 232 11.63 27.35 -15.70
N ILE A 233 12.63 28.18 -16.06
CA ILE A 233 12.69 28.87 -17.35
C ILE A 233 13.11 27.91 -18.48
N ASN A 234 14.13 27.08 -18.25
CA ASN A 234 14.74 26.24 -19.29
C ASN A 234 14.31 24.77 -19.17
N ARG A 235 13.02 24.48 -19.41
CA ARG A 235 12.42 23.13 -19.28
C ARG A 235 13.11 22.05 -20.10
N ARG A 236 13.60 22.41 -21.30
CA ARG A 236 14.42 21.52 -22.14
C ARG A 236 15.67 21.04 -21.40
N ILE A 237 16.41 21.97 -20.80
CA ILE A 237 17.67 21.66 -20.12
C ILE A 237 17.40 20.84 -18.86
N PHE A 238 16.30 21.11 -18.17
CA PHE A 238 15.84 20.27 -17.06
C PHE A 238 15.63 18.82 -17.51
N LEU A 239 14.91 18.60 -18.61
CA LEU A 239 14.65 17.25 -19.15
C LEU A 239 15.95 16.54 -19.55
N GLU A 240 16.85 17.22 -20.28
CA GLU A 240 18.14 16.66 -20.69
C GLU A 240 19.01 16.28 -19.48
N ASN A 241 19.13 17.19 -18.50
CA ASN A 241 19.90 16.93 -17.28
C ASN A 241 19.29 15.83 -16.42
N LEU A 242 17.95 15.75 -16.35
CA LEU A 242 17.24 14.70 -15.62
C LEU A 242 17.46 13.33 -16.26
N ILE A 243 17.25 13.20 -17.58
CA ILE A 243 17.49 11.94 -18.30
C ILE A 243 18.95 11.52 -18.14
N TYR A 244 19.89 12.46 -18.31
CA TYR A 244 21.31 12.17 -18.12
C TYR A 244 21.60 11.72 -16.69
N PHE A 245 21.04 12.39 -15.66
CA PHE A 245 21.23 12.01 -14.27
C PHE A 245 20.72 10.59 -13.98
N LEU A 246 19.50 10.28 -14.40
CA LEU A 246 18.88 8.97 -14.21
C LEU A 246 19.68 7.87 -14.93
N LEU A 247 20.11 8.12 -16.17
CA LEU A 247 20.93 7.17 -16.92
C LEU A 247 22.35 7.06 -16.34
N ARG A 248 23.01 8.15 -15.96
CA ARG A 248 24.40 8.14 -15.49
C ARG A 248 24.58 7.55 -14.10
N THR A 249 23.56 7.65 -13.24
CA THR A 249 23.66 7.26 -11.82
C THR A 249 22.77 6.07 -11.46
N GLY A 250 21.62 5.89 -12.13
CA GLY A 250 20.63 4.89 -11.76
C GLY A 250 19.90 5.19 -10.45
N LEU A 251 19.93 6.45 -9.98
CA LEU A 251 19.23 6.92 -8.80
C LEU A 251 17.81 7.42 -9.13
N ASN A 252 17.01 7.63 -8.08
CA ASN A 252 15.67 8.19 -8.17
C ASN A 252 15.72 9.72 -8.37
N TYR A 253 14.74 10.30 -9.08
CA TYR A 253 14.61 11.74 -9.31
C TYR A 253 14.61 12.59 -8.02
N ARG A 254 14.21 12.02 -6.87
CA ARG A 254 14.30 12.69 -5.55
C ARG A 254 15.71 13.11 -5.16
N PHE A 255 16.74 12.47 -5.74
CA PHE A 255 18.15 12.80 -5.53
C PHE A 255 18.74 13.64 -6.66
N PHE A 256 17.89 14.26 -7.49
CA PHE A 256 18.35 15.15 -8.54
C PHE A 256 19.21 16.27 -7.93
N PRO A 257 20.46 16.44 -8.39
CA PRO A 257 21.38 17.36 -7.74
C PRO A 257 20.97 18.80 -8.03
N GLU A 258 20.96 19.63 -6.99
CA GLU A 258 20.71 21.05 -7.14
C GLU A 258 21.74 21.68 -8.09
N LEU A 259 23.05 21.44 -7.87
CA LEU A 259 24.11 21.88 -8.77
C LEU A 259 24.61 20.75 -9.65
N PHE A 260 24.43 20.90 -10.96
CA PHE A 260 24.84 19.90 -11.93
C PHE A 260 26.35 19.98 -12.21
N ARG A 261 27.04 18.83 -12.14
CA ARG A 261 28.50 18.75 -12.31
C ARG A 261 28.93 19.23 -13.71
N TRP A 262 29.95 20.07 -13.79
CA TRP A 262 30.46 20.59 -15.07
C TRP A 262 30.87 19.47 -16.04
N LYS A 263 31.50 18.38 -15.54
CA LYS A 263 31.87 17.21 -16.34
C LYS A 263 30.67 16.54 -17.03
N TRP A 264 29.50 16.60 -16.40
CA TRP A 264 28.27 16.08 -16.98
C TRP A 264 27.71 17.05 -18.00
N LYS A 265 27.76 18.36 -17.74
CA LYS A 265 27.37 19.38 -18.72
C LYS A 265 28.20 19.26 -20.00
N THR A 266 29.53 19.17 -19.89
CA THR A 266 30.41 19.02 -21.06
C THR A 266 30.09 17.75 -21.85
N HIS A 267 29.86 16.63 -21.16
CA HIS A 267 29.48 15.40 -21.83
C HIS A 267 28.11 15.50 -22.52
N ILE A 268 27.12 16.16 -21.91
CA ILE A 268 25.82 16.43 -22.56
C ILE A 268 26.00 17.24 -23.84
N GLU A 269 26.84 18.28 -23.83
CA GLU A 269 27.15 19.07 -25.03
C GLU A 269 27.78 18.20 -26.13
N ASP A 270 28.75 17.34 -25.80
CA ASP A 270 29.38 16.42 -26.75
C ASP A 270 28.35 15.44 -27.35
N LEU A 271 27.47 14.89 -26.51
CA LEU A 271 26.40 13.99 -26.95
C LEU A 271 25.38 14.71 -27.84
N ARG A 272 25.05 15.97 -27.52
CA ARG A 272 24.17 16.81 -28.33
C ARG A 272 24.79 17.08 -29.70
N PHE A 273 26.08 17.41 -29.74
CA PHE A 273 26.82 17.60 -30.99
C PHE A 273 26.77 16.32 -31.86
N GLN A 274 27.06 15.16 -31.29
CA GLN A 274 27.04 13.89 -32.00
C GLN A 274 25.66 13.52 -32.56
N TYR A 275 24.58 13.86 -31.87
CA TYR A 275 23.21 13.67 -32.37
C TYR A 275 22.90 14.63 -33.52
N LEU A 276 23.19 15.92 -33.31
CA LEU A 276 22.92 16.97 -34.30
C LEU A 276 23.71 16.76 -35.59
N GLU A 277 24.94 16.27 -35.53
CA GLU A 277 25.75 15.97 -36.72
C GLU A 277 25.03 15.02 -37.69
N ILE A 278 24.39 13.97 -37.16
CA ILE A 278 23.66 12.97 -37.95
C ILE A 278 22.30 13.51 -38.38
N ALA A 279 21.51 14.03 -37.43
CA ALA A 279 20.15 14.48 -37.70
C ALA A 279 20.12 15.66 -38.68
N GLN A 280 21.06 16.61 -38.54
CA GLN A 280 21.15 17.78 -39.42
C GLN A 280 21.57 17.41 -40.83
N LYS A 281 22.54 16.50 -40.98
CA LYS A 281 22.99 16.03 -42.30
C LYS A 281 21.84 15.37 -43.04
N ARG A 282 21.14 14.46 -42.38
CA ARG A 282 19.99 13.74 -42.95
C ARG A 282 18.83 14.68 -43.30
N ARG A 283 18.51 15.63 -42.41
CA ARG A 283 17.52 16.68 -42.69
C ARG A 283 17.90 17.49 -43.92
N LYS A 284 19.17 17.94 -44.01
CA LYS A 284 19.68 18.70 -45.15
C LYS A 284 19.54 17.91 -46.45
N ASP A 285 20.02 16.66 -46.47
CA ASP A 285 20.00 15.84 -47.68
C ASP A 285 18.55 15.62 -48.16
N TYR A 286 17.64 15.27 -47.26
CA TYR A 286 16.22 15.11 -47.57
C TYR A 286 15.55 16.42 -48.02
N GLN A 287 15.81 17.52 -47.31
CA GLN A 287 15.24 18.83 -47.61
C GLN A 287 15.66 19.33 -49.00
N LEU A 288 16.94 19.16 -49.35
CA LEU A 288 17.49 19.54 -50.65
C LEU A 288 16.97 18.62 -51.76
N GLU A 289 16.91 17.31 -51.54
CA GLU A 289 16.39 16.36 -52.53
C GLU A 289 14.91 16.62 -52.84
N LYS A 290 14.10 16.89 -51.81
CA LYS A 290 12.66 17.16 -51.96
C LYS A 290 12.33 18.62 -52.22
N VAL A 291 13.32 19.51 -52.29
CA VAL A 291 13.17 20.96 -52.48
C VAL A 291 12.12 21.55 -51.51
N LYS A 292 12.15 21.09 -50.25
CA LYS A 292 11.20 21.54 -49.23
C LYS A 292 11.70 22.84 -48.58
N ARG A 293 10.80 23.80 -48.39
CA ARG A 293 11.13 25.08 -47.73
C ARG A 293 11.67 24.87 -46.32
N GLU A 294 11.00 24.06 -45.53
CA GLU A 294 11.38 23.72 -44.15
C GLU A 294 11.08 22.25 -43.86
N VAL A 295 11.95 21.62 -43.06
CA VAL A 295 11.82 20.23 -42.61
C VAL A 295 12.30 20.21 -41.15
N ALA A 296 11.60 19.47 -40.29
CA ALA A 296 12.04 19.30 -38.90
C ALA A 296 13.31 18.45 -38.81
N LEU A 297 14.07 18.61 -37.73
CA LEU A 297 15.00 17.55 -37.33
C LEU A 297 14.18 16.31 -36.92
N GLU A 298 14.73 15.12 -37.14
CA GLU A 298 14.05 13.90 -36.71
C GLU A 298 13.88 13.90 -35.19
N LEU A 299 12.78 13.33 -34.68
CA LEU A 299 12.43 13.36 -33.24
C LEU A 299 12.34 14.77 -32.64
N GLN A 300 12.13 15.80 -33.46
CA GLN A 300 11.91 17.17 -33.00
C GLN A 300 10.82 17.82 -33.86
N PRO A 301 10.04 18.78 -33.31
CA PRO A 301 9.14 19.57 -34.13
C PRO A 301 9.91 20.63 -34.93
N ILE A 302 9.28 21.16 -35.99
CA ILE A 302 9.84 22.29 -36.76
C ILE A 302 10.04 23.50 -35.86
N ASP A 303 9.02 23.81 -35.06
CA ASP A 303 9.03 24.91 -34.07
C ASP A 303 9.29 24.34 -32.68
N TYR A 304 10.57 24.22 -32.34
CA TYR A 304 10.99 23.67 -31.05
C TYR A 304 10.63 24.58 -29.88
N GLU A 305 10.68 25.90 -30.07
CA GLU A 305 10.49 26.86 -28.97
C GLU A 305 9.04 26.86 -28.47
N HIS A 306 8.05 26.78 -29.38
CA HIS A 306 6.63 26.82 -28.99
C HIS A 306 6.00 25.43 -28.86
N LYS A 307 6.48 24.42 -29.61
CA LYS A 307 5.87 23.07 -29.65
C LYS A 307 6.78 21.96 -29.13
N GLY A 308 8.00 22.29 -28.71
CA GLY A 308 8.97 21.31 -28.21
C GLY A 308 8.42 20.51 -27.04
N GLU A 309 7.88 21.17 -26.03
CA GLU A 309 7.41 20.50 -24.81
C GLU A 309 6.27 19.51 -25.10
N GLU A 310 5.22 19.96 -25.79
CA GLU A 310 4.08 19.11 -26.16
C GLU A 310 4.54 17.91 -27.01
N PHE A 311 5.44 18.13 -27.97
CA PHE A 311 5.98 17.07 -28.81
C PHE A 311 6.74 16.02 -28.00
N HIS A 312 7.67 16.42 -27.13
CA HIS A 312 8.46 15.47 -26.34
C HIS A 312 7.60 14.76 -25.30
N LEU A 313 6.59 15.42 -24.74
CA LEU A 313 5.64 14.79 -23.82
C LEU A 313 4.87 13.67 -24.52
N LYS A 314 4.31 13.92 -25.71
CA LYS A 314 3.66 12.89 -26.53
C LYS A 314 4.62 11.75 -26.87
N LEU A 315 5.85 12.08 -27.30
CA LEU A 315 6.88 11.10 -27.62
C LEU A 315 7.23 10.18 -26.44
N LEU A 316 7.43 10.75 -25.26
CA LEU A 316 7.75 10.00 -24.05
C LEU A 316 6.55 9.14 -23.58
N HIS A 317 5.32 9.64 -23.71
CA HIS A 317 4.12 8.84 -23.42
C HIS A 317 4.01 7.64 -24.35
N HIS A 318 4.18 7.82 -25.65
CA HIS A 318 4.16 6.69 -26.59
C HIS A 318 5.28 5.68 -26.32
N PHE A 319 6.50 6.14 -26.03
CA PHE A 319 7.58 5.22 -25.65
C PHE A 319 7.25 4.45 -24.38
N ARG A 320 6.68 5.11 -23.36
CA ARG A 320 6.22 4.45 -22.13
C ARG A 320 5.14 3.41 -22.43
N ASP A 321 4.12 3.77 -23.21
CA ASP A 321 2.96 2.92 -23.45
C ASP A 321 3.33 1.73 -24.35
N TYR A 322 4.13 1.96 -25.40
CA TYR A 322 4.70 0.88 -26.22
C TYR A 322 5.58 -0.05 -25.37
N GLN A 323 6.45 0.51 -24.53
CA GLN A 323 7.30 -0.28 -23.64
C GLN A 323 6.45 -1.12 -22.67
N ASN A 324 5.39 -0.58 -22.09
CA ASN A 324 4.50 -1.31 -21.19
C ASN A 324 3.81 -2.49 -21.90
N VAL A 325 3.31 -2.29 -23.12
CA VAL A 325 2.68 -3.36 -23.92
C VAL A 325 3.71 -4.46 -24.26
N VAL A 326 4.93 -4.08 -24.64
CA VAL A 326 6.02 -5.04 -24.87
C VAL A 326 6.37 -5.79 -23.58
N LEU A 327 6.48 -5.10 -22.44
CA LEU A 327 6.76 -5.73 -21.15
C LEU A 327 5.66 -6.70 -20.76
N SER A 328 4.38 -6.36 -20.92
CA SER A 328 3.25 -7.25 -20.65
C SER A 328 3.33 -8.53 -21.49
N ARG A 329 3.66 -8.42 -22.79
CA ARG A 329 3.88 -9.59 -23.67
C ARG A 329 5.07 -10.44 -23.23
N LEU A 330 6.16 -9.82 -22.76
CA LEU A 330 7.32 -10.57 -22.28
C LEU A 330 7.04 -11.24 -20.92
N MET A 331 6.27 -10.59 -20.05
CA MET A 331 5.88 -11.11 -18.74
C MET A 331 4.89 -12.28 -18.85
N SER A 332 3.95 -12.25 -19.80
CA SER A 332 2.99 -13.35 -19.99
C SER A 332 3.66 -14.69 -20.30
N ASN A 333 4.83 -14.65 -20.94
CA ASN A 333 5.63 -15.83 -21.29
C ASN A 333 6.84 -16.03 -20.38
N TYR A 334 6.94 -15.31 -19.25
CA TYR A 334 8.07 -15.36 -18.31
C TYR A 334 9.45 -15.10 -18.95
N ILE A 335 9.46 -14.33 -20.04
CA ILE A 335 10.65 -13.93 -20.80
C ILE A 335 11.33 -12.73 -20.13
N PHE A 336 10.54 -11.84 -19.51
CA PHE A 336 11.07 -10.63 -18.87
C PHE A 336 11.95 -10.99 -17.66
N LEU A 337 13.21 -10.53 -17.66
CA LEU A 337 14.19 -10.71 -16.56
C LEU A 337 14.53 -12.17 -16.20
N CYS A 338 14.44 -13.13 -17.13
CA CYS A 338 14.68 -14.55 -16.86
C CYS A 338 16.15 -15.00 -16.76
N GLN A 339 17.11 -14.11 -16.49
CA GLN A 339 18.53 -14.49 -16.35
C GLN A 339 18.74 -15.45 -15.15
N PRO A 340 19.57 -16.52 -15.25
CA PRO A 340 20.56 -16.89 -16.28
C PRO A 340 20.02 -17.58 -17.54
N TYR A 341 18.71 -17.78 -17.66
CA TYR A 341 18.13 -18.45 -18.81
C TYR A 341 18.07 -17.53 -20.04
N ILE A 342 18.22 -18.14 -21.22
CA ILE A 342 18.08 -17.49 -22.51
C ILE A 342 16.75 -17.95 -23.12
N PRO A 343 15.78 -17.05 -23.33
CA PRO A 343 14.48 -17.38 -23.91
C PRO A 343 14.60 -17.62 -25.42
N ILE A 344 13.95 -18.67 -25.93
CA ILE A 344 14.00 -19.12 -27.32
C ILE A 344 12.58 -19.41 -27.81
N GLN A 345 12.15 -18.68 -28.85
CA GLN A 345 10.84 -18.85 -29.48
C GLN A 345 10.90 -19.27 -30.95
N THR A 346 12.07 -19.19 -31.59
CA THR A 346 12.26 -19.49 -33.01
C THR A 346 13.33 -20.56 -33.25
N LYS A 347 13.20 -21.30 -34.36
CA LYS A 347 14.19 -22.29 -34.80
C LYS A 347 15.57 -21.68 -35.02
N GLU A 348 15.61 -20.49 -35.61
CA GLU A 348 16.85 -19.73 -35.81
C GLU A 348 17.48 -19.32 -34.48
N GLY A 349 16.69 -18.83 -33.53
CA GLY A 349 17.14 -18.50 -32.18
C GLY A 349 17.81 -19.69 -31.49
N LEU A 350 17.18 -20.87 -31.57
CA LEU A 350 17.76 -22.11 -31.03
C LEU A 350 19.11 -22.42 -31.69
N SER A 351 19.18 -22.38 -33.02
CA SER A 351 20.41 -22.65 -33.75
C SER A 351 21.55 -21.68 -33.40
N ASN A 352 21.21 -20.40 -33.17
CA ASN A 352 22.19 -19.37 -32.84
C ASN A 352 22.72 -19.55 -31.41
N VAL A 353 21.85 -19.91 -30.47
CA VAL A 353 22.24 -20.20 -29.08
C VAL A 353 23.13 -21.45 -29.03
N LEU A 354 22.76 -22.53 -29.73
CA LEU A 354 23.56 -23.76 -29.80
C LEU A 354 24.90 -23.58 -30.54
N LYS A 355 24.99 -22.66 -31.51
CA LYS A 355 26.28 -22.28 -32.14
C LYS A 355 27.18 -21.50 -31.19
N LYS A 356 26.58 -20.65 -30.34
CA LYS A 356 27.32 -19.76 -29.42
C LYS A 356 27.77 -20.49 -28.16
N TYR A 357 26.96 -21.42 -27.65
CA TYR A 357 27.24 -22.17 -26.43
C TYR A 357 27.37 -23.65 -26.76
N THR A 358 28.57 -24.20 -26.55
CA THR A 358 28.89 -25.60 -26.87
C THR A 358 28.22 -26.59 -25.91
N THR A 359 27.89 -26.17 -24.69
CA THR A 359 27.25 -27.01 -23.67
C THR A 359 26.16 -26.22 -22.91
N GLY A 360 25.07 -26.91 -22.57
CA GLY A 360 23.92 -26.34 -21.87
C GLY A 360 22.67 -27.22 -21.98
N LYS A 361 21.63 -26.84 -21.24
CA LYS A 361 20.37 -27.59 -21.14
C LYS A 361 19.20 -26.72 -21.56
N LEU A 362 18.24 -27.31 -22.27
CA LEU A 362 16.99 -26.67 -22.65
C LEU A 362 15.86 -27.11 -21.72
N TYR A 363 15.11 -26.14 -21.22
CA TYR A 363 14.00 -26.35 -20.30
C TYR A 363 12.69 -25.88 -20.91
N LYS A 364 11.62 -26.56 -20.51
CA LYS A 364 10.23 -26.21 -20.73
C LYS A 364 9.61 -25.93 -19.36
N LEU A 365 8.74 -24.93 -19.30
CA LEU A 365 8.01 -24.59 -18.07
C LEU A 365 6.66 -25.32 -18.08
N ASN A 366 5.63 -24.69 -18.64
CA ASN A 366 4.28 -25.25 -18.80
C ASN A 366 3.89 -25.28 -20.29
N ASP A 367 2.93 -26.13 -20.66
CA ASP A 367 2.45 -26.24 -22.05
C ASP A 367 1.76 -24.98 -22.60
N GLN A 368 1.33 -24.09 -21.70
CA GLN A 368 0.73 -22.80 -22.03
C GLN A 368 1.78 -21.75 -22.44
N ILE A 369 3.04 -21.90 -22.01
CA ILE A 369 4.09 -20.91 -22.26
C ILE A 369 4.66 -21.10 -23.66
N THR A 370 4.72 -20.03 -24.44
CA THR A 370 5.17 -20.06 -25.84
C THR A 370 6.66 -19.75 -25.98
N CYS A 371 7.47 -20.30 -25.06
CA CYS A 371 8.91 -20.11 -25.03
C CYS A 371 9.62 -21.32 -24.41
N LEU A 372 10.81 -21.65 -24.93
CA LEU A 372 11.77 -22.57 -24.31
C LEU A 372 12.92 -21.77 -23.68
N PHE A 373 13.57 -22.33 -22.66
CA PHE A 373 14.58 -21.63 -21.88
C PHE A 373 15.89 -22.40 -21.87
N PHE A 374 16.95 -21.83 -22.45
CA PHE A 374 18.28 -22.45 -22.48
C PHE A 374 19.14 -21.95 -21.33
N LEU A 375 19.75 -22.87 -20.59
CA LEU A 375 20.69 -22.59 -19.51
C LEU A 375 22.09 -23.07 -19.93
N PRO A 376 23.02 -22.15 -20.22
CA PRO A 376 24.41 -22.52 -20.49
C PRO A 376 25.12 -23.11 -19.25
N ASP A 377 25.95 -24.14 -19.42
CA ASP A 377 26.58 -24.82 -18.26
C ASP A 377 27.60 -23.96 -17.51
N HIS A 378 28.33 -23.08 -18.20
CA HIS A 378 29.28 -22.15 -17.58
C HIS A 378 28.62 -21.11 -16.65
N LEU A 379 27.29 -20.95 -16.75
CA LEU A 379 26.48 -20.11 -15.84
C LEU A 379 25.81 -20.92 -14.72
N GLN A 380 25.95 -22.25 -14.72
CA GLN A 380 25.52 -23.12 -13.61
C GLN A 380 26.57 -23.16 -12.49
N VAL A 381 27.84 -22.89 -12.82
CA VAL A 381 28.94 -22.89 -11.84
C VAL A 381 28.86 -21.62 -11.01
N THR A 382 28.68 -21.81 -9.71
CA THR A 382 28.65 -20.81 -8.63
C THR A 382 30.01 -20.11 -8.41
N ASP A 383 30.84 -19.99 -9.44
CA ASP A 383 32.10 -19.27 -9.34
C ASP A 383 31.82 -17.78 -9.56
N GLU A 384 32.05 -17.02 -8.48
CA GLU A 384 31.83 -15.59 -8.29
C GLU A 384 32.51 -14.70 -9.36
N SER A 385 33.32 -15.28 -10.25
CA SER A 385 34.08 -14.63 -11.31
C SER A 385 33.43 -14.66 -12.70
N ASN A 386 32.38 -15.47 -12.91
CA ASN A 386 31.84 -15.75 -14.26
C ASN A 386 30.43 -15.18 -14.55
N ASN A 387 29.95 -14.20 -13.76
CA ASN A 387 28.81 -13.38 -14.17
C ASN A 387 29.26 -12.35 -15.21
N LEU A 388 29.55 -12.82 -16.43
CA LEU A 388 29.97 -11.99 -17.56
C LEU A 388 28.78 -11.16 -18.05
N MET A 389 28.41 -10.12 -17.29
CA MET A 389 27.36 -9.20 -17.69
C MET A 389 27.80 -8.48 -18.96
N TYR A 390 26.99 -8.60 -20.02
CA TYR A 390 27.24 -7.89 -21.27
C TYR A 390 27.35 -6.40 -21.02
N LYS A 391 28.36 -5.76 -21.62
CA LYS A 391 28.43 -4.29 -21.59
C LYS A 391 27.28 -3.72 -22.43
N PRO A 392 26.72 -2.56 -22.05
CA PRO A 392 25.57 -1.99 -22.75
C PRO A 392 25.82 -1.79 -24.26
N LEU A 393 26.98 -1.24 -24.65
CA LEU A 393 27.29 -1.00 -26.07
C LEU A 393 27.45 -2.30 -26.86
N ASP A 394 28.02 -3.34 -26.26
CA ASP A 394 28.15 -4.65 -26.90
C ASP A 394 26.78 -5.28 -27.15
N ALA A 395 25.83 -5.11 -26.20
CA ALA A 395 24.46 -5.57 -26.36
C ALA A 395 23.73 -4.82 -27.49
N LEU A 396 23.88 -3.50 -27.57
CA LEU A 396 23.30 -2.68 -28.64
C LEU A 396 23.89 -3.06 -30.01
N ASN A 397 25.21 -3.23 -30.10
CA ASN A 397 25.88 -3.62 -31.34
C ASN A 397 25.45 -5.01 -31.81
N ASN A 398 25.32 -5.97 -30.88
CA ASN A 398 24.82 -7.31 -31.21
C ASN A 398 23.38 -7.26 -31.75
N PHE A 399 22.50 -6.47 -31.10
CA PHE A 399 21.14 -6.28 -31.57
C PHE A 399 21.08 -5.63 -32.95
N TYR A 400 21.89 -4.60 -33.19
CA TYR A 400 21.96 -3.92 -34.48
C TYR A 400 22.50 -4.83 -35.60
N ASN A 401 23.50 -5.66 -35.30
CA ASN A 401 24.01 -6.65 -36.26
C ASN A 401 22.95 -7.70 -36.61
N TYR A 402 22.12 -8.11 -35.65
CA TYR A 402 20.97 -8.98 -35.91
C TYR A 402 19.93 -8.31 -36.80
N LEU A 403 19.61 -7.04 -36.57
CA LEU A 403 18.66 -6.32 -37.43
C LEU A 403 19.19 -6.17 -38.86
N LYS A 404 20.49 -5.88 -39.02
CA LYS A 404 21.16 -5.87 -40.33
C LYS A 404 21.09 -7.20 -41.05
N SER A 405 21.28 -8.33 -40.34
CA SER A 405 21.17 -9.66 -40.98
C SER A 405 19.74 -9.98 -41.42
N LYS A 406 18.74 -9.31 -40.84
CA LYS A 406 17.33 -9.35 -41.25
C LYS A 406 16.96 -8.28 -42.29
N ASN A 407 17.92 -7.51 -42.80
CA ASN A 407 17.68 -6.36 -43.69
C ASN A 407 16.72 -5.31 -43.09
N VAL A 408 16.63 -5.22 -41.76
CA VAL A 408 15.85 -4.20 -41.07
C VAL A 408 16.77 -3.02 -40.78
N ILE A 409 16.46 -1.86 -41.40
CA ILE A 409 17.23 -0.64 -41.25
C ILE A 409 16.50 0.30 -40.30
N TRP A 410 17.17 0.72 -39.23
CA TRP A 410 16.66 1.75 -38.35
C TRP A 410 16.90 3.14 -38.91
N ASN A 411 16.09 4.08 -38.45
CA ASN A 411 16.37 5.48 -38.62
C ASN A 411 17.72 5.84 -37.95
N ASP A 412 18.61 6.52 -38.67
CA ASP A 412 19.96 6.84 -38.20
C ASP A 412 19.94 7.71 -36.94
N SER A 413 19.03 8.69 -36.86
CA SER A 413 18.89 9.57 -35.70
C SER A 413 18.37 8.81 -34.48
N TYR A 414 17.42 7.89 -34.67
CA TYR A 414 16.92 7.01 -33.60
C TYR A 414 18.02 6.04 -33.11
N HIS A 415 18.77 5.44 -34.04
CA HIS A 415 19.92 4.60 -33.70
C HIS A 415 20.96 5.38 -32.90
N LYS A 416 21.28 6.61 -33.32
CA LYS A 416 22.23 7.47 -32.61
C LYS A 416 21.73 7.85 -31.21
N MET A 417 20.45 8.15 -31.05
CA MET A 417 19.84 8.41 -29.75
C MET A 417 20.00 7.21 -28.80
N LEU A 418 19.68 6.00 -29.27
CA LEU A 418 19.87 4.79 -28.47
C LEU A 418 21.34 4.57 -28.11
N HIS A 419 22.25 4.76 -29.06
CA HIS A 419 23.69 4.69 -28.81
C HIS A 419 24.12 5.66 -27.71
N ILE A 420 23.64 6.91 -27.74
CA ILE A 420 23.93 7.92 -26.71
C ILE A 420 23.46 7.44 -25.34
N PHE A 421 22.21 6.94 -25.21
CA PHE A 421 21.70 6.44 -23.94
C PHE A 421 22.51 5.25 -23.42
N THR A 422 22.86 4.32 -24.31
CA THR A 422 23.68 3.15 -23.99
C THR A 422 25.11 3.54 -23.58
N GLN A 423 25.71 4.54 -24.23
CA GLN A 423 27.01 5.10 -23.84
C GLN A 423 26.95 5.69 -22.43
N VAL A 424 25.92 6.47 -22.10
CA VAL A 424 25.74 7.05 -20.75
C VAL A 424 25.54 5.96 -19.69
N LEU A 425 24.86 4.86 -20.02
CA LEU A 425 24.74 3.70 -19.12
C LEU A 425 26.11 3.03 -18.88
N GLN A 426 26.93 2.90 -19.92
CA GLN A 426 28.26 2.29 -19.82
C GLN A 426 29.21 3.10 -18.92
N GLU A 427 29.03 4.42 -18.85
CA GLU A 427 29.79 5.30 -17.93
C GLU A 427 29.58 4.97 -16.44
N ARG A 428 28.57 4.17 -16.08
CA ARG A 428 28.42 3.66 -14.69
C ARG A 428 29.58 2.76 -14.27
N GLY A 429 30.30 2.17 -15.22
CA GLY A 429 31.43 1.27 -14.97
C GLY A 429 31.01 -0.20 -14.88
N GLN A 430 31.76 -0.99 -14.10
CA GLN A 430 31.61 -2.45 -14.05
C GLN A 430 30.20 -2.88 -13.59
N TYR A 431 29.69 -2.29 -12.52
CA TYR A 431 28.39 -2.62 -11.91
C TYR A 431 27.29 -1.69 -12.43
N TRP A 432 27.15 -1.60 -13.76
CA TRP A 432 26.21 -0.65 -14.37
C TRP A 432 24.73 -1.00 -14.12
N LEU A 433 24.43 -2.28 -13.93
CA LEU A 433 23.09 -2.81 -13.66
C LEU A 433 23.02 -3.43 -12.26
N ASN A 434 23.64 -4.58 -12.04
CA ASN A 434 23.60 -5.34 -10.79
C ASN A 434 24.89 -5.25 -9.97
N ILE A 435 24.76 -5.51 -8.67
CA ILE A 435 25.85 -5.66 -7.69
C ILE A 435 26.32 -7.14 -7.71
N PRO A 436 27.55 -7.48 -7.26
CA PRO A 436 27.92 -8.87 -7.05
C PRO A 436 26.86 -9.63 -6.24
N ASN A 437 26.53 -10.85 -6.66
CA ASN A 437 25.52 -11.73 -6.06
C ASN A 437 24.07 -11.22 -6.12
N GLU A 438 23.78 -10.17 -6.91
CA GLU A 438 22.42 -9.68 -7.16
C GLU A 438 21.88 -10.23 -8.49
N SER A 439 20.69 -10.83 -8.47
CA SER A 439 19.99 -11.26 -9.68
C SER A 439 19.42 -10.06 -10.45
N ILE A 440 19.24 -10.16 -11.77
CA ILE A 440 18.61 -9.09 -12.55
C ILE A 440 17.19 -8.75 -12.06
N PRO A 441 16.30 -9.72 -11.76
CA PRO A 441 14.99 -9.43 -11.16
C PRO A 441 15.08 -8.60 -9.89
N ASP A 442 15.98 -8.95 -8.98
CA ASP A 442 16.14 -8.22 -7.71
C ASP A 442 16.72 -6.80 -7.96
N SER A 443 17.65 -6.67 -8.91
CA SER A 443 18.21 -5.38 -9.33
C SER A 443 17.16 -4.45 -9.96
N PHE A 444 16.26 -5.02 -10.77
CA PHE A 444 15.12 -4.29 -11.33
C PHE A 444 14.20 -3.79 -10.22
N LEU A 445 13.76 -4.66 -9.30
CA LEU A 445 12.89 -4.28 -8.19
C LEU A 445 13.54 -3.27 -7.23
N ARG A 446 14.86 -3.35 -7.02
CA ARG A 446 15.61 -2.36 -6.21
C ARG A 446 15.57 -0.96 -6.83
N LYS A 447 15.64 -0.87 -8.16
CA LYS A 447 15.69 0.41 -8.88
C LYS A 447 14.32 0.93 -9.29
N TYR A 448 13.31 0.07 -9.38
CA TYR A 448 11.96 0.47 -9.74
C TYR A 448 11.37 1.42 -8.70
N ASN A 449 10.55 2.35 -9.14
CA ASN A 449 9.93 3.31 -8.24
C ASN A 449 8.86 2.62 -7.38
N LYS A 450 9.05 2.60 -6.06
CA LYS A 450 8.10 1.96 -5.13
C LYS A 450 6.75 2.67 -5.05
N ASP A 451 6.72 3.95 -5.40
CA ASP A 451 5.53 4.79 -5.38
C ASP A 451 4.70 4.65 -6.68
N ASP A 452 5.17 3.84 -7.64
CA ASP A 452 4.51 3.59 -8.92
C ASP A 452 3.46 2.47 -8.82
N SER A 453 2.32 2.65 -9.50
CA SER A 453 1.18 1.72 -9.41
C SER A 453 1.48 0.33 -9.97
N LEU A 454 2.47 0.17 -10.85
CA LEU A 454 2.87 -1.13 -11.40
C LEU A 454 3.84 -1.90 -10.50
N PHE A 455 4.38 -1.28 -9.44
CA PHE A 455 5.35 -1.94 -8.57
C PHE A 455 4.81 -3.26 -7.97
N PRO A 456 3.57 -3.34 -7.43
CA PRO A 456 3.01 -4.61 -6.94
C PRO A 456 2.91 -5.69 -8.03
N VAL A 457 2.60 -5.30 -9.26
CA VAL A 457 2.50 -6.21 -10.42
C VAL A 457 3.87 -6.83 -10.72
N PHE A 458 4.94 -6.03 -10.69
CA PHE A 458 6.30 -6.54 -10.90
C PHE A 458 6.78 -7.43 -9.74
N VAL A 459 6.42 -7.11 -8.50
CA VAL A 459 6.74 -7.96 -7.33
C VAL A 459 6.05 -9.33 -7.47
N GLN A 460 4.77 -9.33 -7.82
CA GLN A 460 4.00 -10.55 -8.07
C GLN A 460 4.62 -11.37 -9.22
N TYR A 461 4.96 -10.72 -10.33
CA TYR A 461 5.60 -11.37 -11.47
C TYR A 461 6.94 -12.02 -11.09
N VAL A 462 7.81 -11.33 -10.37
CA VAL A 462 9.10 -11.88 -9.94
C VAL A 462 8.92 -13.06 -9.00
N SER A 463 7.91 -13.02 -8.12
CA SER A 463 7.55 -14.17 -7.26
C SER A 463 7.12 -15.38 -8.10
N GLN A 464 6.20 -15.18 -9.04
CA GLN A 464 5.72 -16.24 -9.94
C GLN A 464 6.84 -16.80 -10.83
N LEU A 465 7.72 -15.93 -11.33
CA LEU A 465 8.88 -16.33 -12.11
C LEU A 465 9.78 -17.28 -11.30
N LYS A 466 10.10 -16.95 -10.05
CA LYS A 466 10.92 -17.83 -9.18
C LYS A 466 10.23 -19.19 -8.92
N GLU A 467 8.92 -19.19 -8.72
CA GLU A 467 8.14 -20.41 -8.48
C GLU A 467 8.08 -21.31 -9.72
N ILE A 468 7.76 -20.76 -10.89
CA ILE A 468 7.59 -21.54 -12.12
C ILE A 468 8.93 -22.11 -12.60
N PHE A 469 10.02 -21.34 -12.52
CA PHE A 469 11.36 -21.83 -12.89
C PHE A 469 11.90 -22.89 -11.92
N SER A 470 11.33 -23.01 -10.71
CA SER A 470 11.62 -24.12 -9.80
C SER A 470 11.02 -25.43 -10.30
N ASN A 471 9.88 -25.38 -11.00
CA ASN A 471 9.14 -26.55 -11.54
C ASN A 471 9.44 -26.85 -13.01
N LYS A 472 10.56 -26.35 -13.55
CA LYS A 472 10.96 -26.54 -14.96
C LYS A 472 11.25 -28.02 -15.31
N ILE A 473 10.95 -28.40 -16.54
CA ILE A 473 11.16 -29.73 -17.11
C ILE A 473 12.31 -29.67 -18.12
N GLU A 474 13.33 -30.52 -17.93
CA GLU A 474 14.44 -30.65 -18.89
C GLU A 474 13.98 -31.37 -20.15
N ILE A 475 14.27 -30.79 -21.32
CA ILE A 475 13.99 -31.42 -22.62
C ILE A 475 15.21 -32.26 -23.02
N PRO A 476 15.03 -33.51 -23.46
CA PRO A 476 16.10 -34.29 -24.08
C PRO A 476 16.51 -33.71 -25.44
N ILE A 477 17.81 -33.71 -25.76
CA ILE A 477 18.38 -33.15 -27.01
C ILE A 477 17.65 -33.66 -28.27
N LYS A 478 17.25 -34.93 -28.30
CA LYS A 478 16.52 -35.55 -29.43
C LYS A 478 15.19 -34.86 -29.74
N ASN A 479 14.58 -34.20 -28.75
CA ASN A 479 13.27 -33.59 -28.87
C ASN A 479 13.35 -32.07 -29.12
N TYR A 480 14.54 -31.48 -29.21
CA TYR A 480 14.72 -30.04 -29.35
C TYR A 480 14.02 -29.50 -30.60
N GLU A 481 14.23 -30.15 -31.75
CA GLU A 481 13.66 -29.73 -33.03
C GLU A 481 12.13 -29.84 -33.07
N TYR A 482 11.57 -30.84 -32.39
CA TYR A 482 10.13 -31.06 -32.31
C TYR A 482 9.45 -30.00 -31.43
N GLU A 483 9.94 -29.81 -30.21
CA GLU A 483 9.36 -28.83 -29.27
C GLU A 483 9.49 -27.40 -29.80
N ILE A 484 10.63 -27.02 -30.40
CA ILE A 484 10.80 -25.68 -30.95
C ILE A 484 9.88 -25.44 -32.17
N ALA A 485 9.54 -26.47 -32.94
CA ALA A 485 8.61 -26.31 -34.07
C ALA A 485 7.19 -25.97 -33.60
N ILE A 486 6.74 -26.60 -32.51
CA ILE A 486 5.44 -26.30 -31.89
C ILE A 486 5.42 -24.86 -31.36
N ILE A 487 6.47 -24.47 -30.63
CA ILE A 487 6.59 -23.13 -30.04
C ILE A 487 6.67 -22.05 -31.14
N HIS A 488 7.43 -22.29 -32.20
CA HIS A 488 7.56 -21.34 -33.31
C HIS A 488 6.22 -21.07 -34.02
N LYS A 489 5.36 -22.09 -34.15
CA LYS A 489 4.01 -21.89 -34.69
C LYS A 489 3.19 -20.97 -33.80
N LYS A 490 3.12 -21.26 -32.50
CA LYS A 490 2.39 -20.42 -31.52
C LYS A 490 2.93 -18.99 -31.49
N TYR A 491 4.26 -18.83 -31.55
CA TYR A 491 4.91 -17.52 -31.60
C TYR A 491 4.49 -16.68 -32.81
N ASN A 492 4.35 -17.29 -33.99
CA ASN A 492 3.91 -16.56 -35.19
C ASN A 492 2.46 -16.09 -35.05
N ASP A 493 1.58 -16.95 -34.53
CA ASP A 493 0.17 -16.61 -34.26
C ASP A 493 0.08 -15.47 -33.23
N GLU A 494 0.86 -15.53 -32.15
CA GLU A 494 0.95 -14.45 -31.16
C GLU A 494 1.52 -13.14 -31.73
N CYS A 495 2.49 -13.21 -32.64
CA CYS A 495 3.06 -12.02 -33.27
C CYS A 495 2.06 -11.33 -34.20
N ALA A 496 1.29 -12.10 -34.97
CA ALA A 496 0.22 -11.56 -35.82
C ALA A 496 -0.84 -10.85 -34.97
N PHE A 497 -1.29 -11.49 -33.88
CA PHE A 497 -2.21 -10.87 -32.93
C PHE A 497 -1.63 -9.61 -32.29
N PHE A 498 -0.38 -9.67 -31.80
CA PHE A 498 0.26 -8.55 -31.12
C PHE A 498 0.43 -7.33 -32.03
N HIS A 499 0.74 -7.54 -33.31
CA HIS A 499 0.84 -6.43 -34.29
C HIS A 499 -0.50 -5.70 -34.44
N SER A 500 -1.59 -6.44 -34.59
CA SER A 500 -2.95 -5.88 -34.65
C SER A 500 -3.34 -5.20 -33.33
N PHE A 501 -2.99 -5.79 -32.19
CA PHE A 501 -3.24 -5.22 -30.87
C PHE A 501 -2.50 -3.89 -30.67
N VAL A 502 -1.22 -3.81 -31.03
CA VAL A 502 -0.42 -2.58 -30.91
C VAL A 502 -1.01 -1.45 -31.77
N LYS A 503 -1.41 -1.74 -33.02
CA LYS A 503 -2.09 -0.78 -33.90
C LYS A 503 -3.46 -0.32 -33.37
N ALA A 504 -4.14 -1.16 -32.61
CA ALA A 504 -5.43 -0.82 -32.00
C ALA A 504 -5.27 0.01 -30.71
N PHE A 505 -4.25 -0.32 -29.91
CA PHE A 505 -4.02 0.23 -28.57
C PHE A 505 -3.24 1.55 -28.58
N LEU A 506 -2.20 1.66 -29.43
CA LEU A 506 -1.42 2.88 -29.53
C LEU A 506 -2.04 3.82 -30.58
N PRO A 507 -2.37 5.07 -30.23
CA PRO A 507 -2.83 6.04 -31.21
C PRO A 507 -1.70 6.35 -32.22
N ASP A 508 -2.07 6.51 -33.49
CA ASP A 508 -1.17 6.90 -34.60
C ASP A 508 -0.67 8.37 -34.49
N ASP A 509 -1.01 9.06 -33.39
CA ASP A 509 -0.89 10.50 -33.20
C ASP A 509 0.54 11.05 -33.11
N ILE A 510 1.55 10.18 -32.99
CA ILE A 510 2.92 10.64 -33.21
C ILE A 510 3.20 10.56 -34.70
N THR A 511 3.02 11.68 -35.37
CA THR A 511 3.55 11.95 -36.70
C THR A 511 5.08 11.79 -36.74
N LEU A 512 5.56 10.55 -36.74
CA LEU A 512 6.90 10.14 -37.16
C LEU A 512 6.89 9.66 -38.62
N LEU A 513 5.72 9.62 -39.24
CA LEU A 513 5.56 9.34 -40.65
C LEU A 513 5.95 10.58 -41.45
N PHE A 514 7.24 10.69 -41.75
CA PHE A 514 7.73 11.53 -42.86
C PHE A 514 7.16 11.11 -44.25
N HIS A 515 6.22 10.15 -44.28
CA HIS A 515 5.71 9.49 -45.49
C HIS A 515 4.18 9.44 -45.67
N ASP A 516 3.34 9.85 -44.71
CA ASP A 516 1.87 9.65 -44.84
C ASP A 516 1.09 10.84 -45.41
N ASN A 517 1.73 11.66 -46.24
CA ASN A 517 1.00 12.71 -46.96
C ASN A 517 0.28 12.24 -48.22
N ASN A 518 0.24 10.94 -48.56
CA ASN A 518 -0.37 10.49 -49.82
C ASN A 518 -1.13 9.15 -49.79
N LEU A 519 -1.29 8.47 -48.64
CA LEU A 519 -2.18 7.31 -48.59
C LEU A 519 -3.58 7.81 -48.21
N PRO A 520 -4.56 7.76 -49.13
CA PRO A 520 -5.93 8.09 -48.78
C PRO A 520 -6.43 7.12 -47.71
N ASP A 521 -7.16 7.65 -46.75
CA ASP A 521 -7.85 6.87 -45.71
C ASP A 521 -8.80 5.86 -46.39
N PHE A 522 -8.35 4.60 -46.49
CA PHE A 522 -9.01 3.55 -47.25
C PHE A 522 -10.47 3.30 -46.82
N PHE A 523 -10.80 3.67 -45.59
CA PHE A 523 -12.15 3.59 -45.05
C PHE A 523 -13.13 4.58 -45.69
N LYS A 524 -12.63 5.76 -46.09
CA LYS A 524 -13.44 6.83 -46.69
C LYS A 524 -13.60 6.69 -48.20
N LEU A 525 -12.89 5.74 -48.81
CA LEU A 525 -12.89 5.54 -50.25
C LEU A 525 -14.06 4.67 -50.70
N ASN A 526 -14.73 5.10 -51.77
CA ASN A 526 -15.75 4.34 -52.45
C ASN A 526 -15.13 3.30 -53.40
N GLU A 527 -15.88 2.27 -53.77
CA GLU A 527 -15.44 1.18 -54.65
C GLU A 527 -14.86 1.67 -56.00
N ASN A 528 -15.39 2.79 -56.51
CA ASN A 528 -14.89 3.43 -57.73
C ASN A 528 -13.53 4.13 -57.56
N GLU A 529 -13.25 4.68 -56.38
CA GLU A 529 -11.99 5.36 -56.06
C GLU A 529 -10.88 4.34 -55.82
N ILE A 530 -11.18 3.24 -55.12
CA ILE A 530 -10.28 2.08 -54.98
C ILE A 530 -9.96 1.49 -56.35
N LYS A 531 -10.95 1.38 -57.24
CA LYS A 531 -10.75 0.91 -58.61
C LYS A 531 -9.83 1.83 -59.43
N GLN A 532 -9.87 3.13 -59.21
CA GLN A 532 -8.93 4.09 -59.81
C GLN A 532 -7.52 3.89 -59.26
N LEU A 533 -7.37 3.79 -57.93
CA LEU A 533 -6.07 3.65 -57.28
C LEU A 533 -5.36 2.32 -57.59
N VAL A 534 -6.11 1.23 -57.76
CA VAL A 534 -5.60 -0.07 -58.21
C VAL A 534 -5.19 0.00 -59.69
N LYS A 535 -5.97 0.67 -60.54
CA LYS A 535 -5.63 0.86 -61.97
C LYS A 535 -4.40 1.74 -62.18
N ASP A 536 -4.22 2.76 -61.36
CA ASP A 536 -3.09 3.69 -61.40
C ASP A 536 -1.82 3.07 -60.77
N GLY A 537 -1.90 1.83 -60.25
CA GLY A 537 -0.78 1.11 -59.64
C GLY A 537 -0.31 1.69 -58.32
N GLN A 538 -1.11 2.55 -57.68
CA GLN A 538 -0.75 3.23 -56.43
C GLN A 538 -0.95 2.34 -55.20
N ILE A 539 -1.74 1.27 -55.31
CA ILE A 539 -2.13 0.40 -54.20
C ILE A 539 -2.03 -1.06 -54.64
N ARG A 540 -1.34 -1.88 -53.84
CA ARG A 540 -1.34 -3.35 -53.94
C ARG A 540 -1.77 -3.91 -52.60
N VAL A 541 -2.87 -4.65 -52.58
CA VAL A 541 -3.39 -5.31 -51.37
C VAL A 541 -3.12 -6.79 -51.50
N ILE A 542 -2.33 -7.32 -50.56
CA ILE A 542 -1.99 -8.73 -50.50
C ILE A 542 -2.73 -9.29 -49.30
N ASP A 543 -3.43 -10.40 -49.49
CA ASP A 543 -4.05 -11.13 -48.38
C ASP A 543 -2.95 -11.79 -47.54
N GLU A 544 -2.82 -11.36 -46.29
CA GLU A 544 -1.82 -11.87 -45.34
C GLU A 544 -1.89 -13.39 -45.11
N ASN A 545 -3.05 -14.03 -45.35
CA ASN A 545 -3.23 -15.47 -45.13
C ASN A 545 -2.84 -16.32 -46.35
N THR A 546 -3.04 -15.80 -47.56
CA THR A 546 -2.85 -16.56 -48.80
C THR A 546 -1.62 -16.08 -49.59
N ASN A 547 -1.06 -14.92 -49.25
CA ASN A 547 -0.01 -14.23 -50.01
C ASN A 547 -0.41 -13.94 -51.47
N GLU A 548 -1.70 -13.97 -51.78
CA GLU A 548 -2.24 -13.66 -53.10
C GLU A 548 -2.64 -12.18 -53.18
N GLU A 549 -2.40 -11.57 -54.34
CA GLU A 549 -2.79 -10.19 -54.59
C GLU A 549 -4.31 -10.11 -54.82
N ILE A 550 -5.00 -9.33 -54.01
CA ILE A 550 -6.42 -9.08 -54.15
C ILE A 550 -6.59 -8.01 -55.24
N VAL A 551 -7.04 -8.43 -56.43
CA VAL A 551 -7.20 -7.53 -57.60
C VAL A 551 -8.61 -6.92 -57.65
N GLU A 552 -9.60 -7.55 -57.00
CA GLU A 552 -11.00 -7.12 -57.04
C GLU A 552 -11.30 -5.99 -56.02
N PRO A 553 -11.74 -4.80 -56.47
CA PRO A 553 -12.02 -3.65 -55.59
C PRO A 553 -13.04 -3.92 -54.48
N SER A 554 -14.05 -4.75 -54.74
CA SER A 554 -15.08 -5.16 -53.77
C SER A 554 -14.50 -6.00 -52.63
N LYS A 555 -13.60 -6.93 -52.95
CA LYS A 555 -12.88 -7.76 -51.96
C LYS A 555 -11.86 -6.94 -51.18
N ILE A 556 -11.19 -5.98 -51.81
CA ILE A 556 -10.30 -5.04 -51.11
C ILE A 556 -11.10 -4.22 -50.09
N LEU A 557 -12.24 -3.67 -50.48
CA LEU A 557 -13.09 -2.87 -49.58
C LEU A 557 -13.68 -3.71 -48.44
N ALA A 558 -14.06 -4.97 -48.69
CA ALA A 558 -14.48 -5.91 -47.65
C ALA A 558 -13.34 -6.29 -46.70
N TYR A 559 -12.12 -6.50 -47.22
CA TYR A 559 -10.93 -6.82 -46.44
C TYR A 559 -10.54 -5.68 -45.52
N VAL A 560 -10.50 -4.44 -46.03
CA VAL A 560 -10.24 -3.22 -45.24
C VAL A 560 -11.28 -3.04 -44.13
N LYS A 561 -12.57 -3.16 -44.47
CA LYS A 561 -13.66 -3.07 -43.48
C LYS A 561 -13.59 -4.16 -42.41
N GLY A 562 -13.18 -5.37 -42.79
CA GLY A 562 -12.98 -6.49 -41.85
C GLY A 562 -11.84 -6.24 -40.87
N GLN A 563 -10.70 -5.74 -41.35
CA GLN A 563 -9.57 -5.37 -40.47
C GLN A 563 -9.94 -4.24 -39.50
N GLU A 564 -10.75 -3.28 -39.96
CA GLU A 564 -11.17 -2.16 -39.13
C GLU A 564 -12.23 -2.56 -38.10
N ALA A 565 -13.19 -3.42 -38.47
CA ALA A 565 -14.12 -4.02 -37.52
C ALA A 565 -13.37 -4.79 -36.42
N TYR A 566 -12.35 -5.57 -36.80
CA TYR A 566 -11.48 -6.25 -35.84
C TYR A 566 -10.69 -5.28 -34.95
N LYS A 567 -10.19 -4.16 -35.50
CA LYS A 567 -9.55 -3.09 -34.72
C LYS A 567 -10.53 -2.47 -33.72
N GLN A 568 -11.78 -2.23 -34.11
CA GLN A 568 -12.82 -1.69 -33.24
C GLN A 568 -13.20 -2.67 -32.13
N GLU A 569 -13.37 -3.96 -32.45
CA GLU A 569 -13.61 -5.02 -31.45
C GLU A 569 -12.48 -5.07 -30.40
N LEU A 570 -11.22 -4.97 -30.84
CA LEU A 570 -10.08 -4.90 -29.93
C LEU A 570 -10.10 -3.63 -29.06
N GLN A 571 -10.48 -2.48 -29.62
CA GLN A 571 -10.61 -1.24 -28.86
C GLN A 571 -11.74 -1.29 -27.84
N GLU A 572 -12.88 -1.89 -28.18
CA GLU A 572 -13.98 -2.13 -27.24
C GLU A 572 -13.59 -3.13 -26.15
N PHE A 573 -12.88 -4.20 -26.50
CA PHE A 573 -12.33 -5.15 -25.54
C PHE A 573 -11.38 -4.45 -24.55
N VAL A 574 -10.45 -3.62 -25.04
CA VAL A 574 -9.54 -2.86 -24.16
C VAL A 574 -10.29 -1.91 -23.24
N LYS A 575 -11.32 -1.20 -23.74
CA LYS A 575 -12.18 -0.33 -22.92
C LYS A 575 -12.99 -1.10 -21.87
N SER A 576 -13.26 -2.39 -22.10
CA SER A 576 -14.00 -3.24 -21.18
C SER A 576 -13.15 -3.80 -20.03
N LEU A 577 -11.81 -3.69 -20.12
CA LEU A 577 -10.91 -4.13 -19.05
C LEU A 577 -11.03 -3.18 -17.84
N PRO A 578 -11.12 -3.71 -16.61
CA PRO A 578 -11.16 -2.88 -15.41
C PRO A 578 -9.88 -2.05 -15.27
N ALA A 579 -10.05 -0.77 -14.94
CA ALA A 579 -8.99 0.23 -14.81
C ALA A 579 -8.05 -0.02 -13.62
#